data_AF-A0A417Y9A8-F1
#
_entry.id   AF-A0A417Y9A8-F1
#
_cell.length_a   1.000
_cell.length_b   1.000
_cell.length_c   1.000
_cell.angle_alpha   90.00
_cell.angle_beta   90.00
_cell.angle_gamma   90.00
#
_symmetry.space_group_name_H-M   'P 1'
#
loop_
_entity.id
_entity.type
_entity.pdbx_description
1 polymer ?
#
loop_
_entity_poly.entity_id
_entity_poly.type
_entity_poly.pdbx_seq_one_letter_code
_entity_poly.pdbx_strand_id
1 'polypeptide(L)'
;MNRRHLLQLLIAGIALPWPLYASAKERITNIRAWHDEEKMRLVLDLSGPLPYRTFELDSPKRLILDLDNALFNASLDDVQLDGSVITSIRTGIQAQGTRMVLNLAGTVEATSFILPPGDGRGHRLVVDLIAKSAMPPLNAPPAQVKDVRQRDIVVVIDAGHGGKDPGAVGAKGEKEKVVALAIARQLAQKINNQKGFKAQLVRNTDMFIPLRKRVEIARKHNADTFISIHADAAPRKSASGASVFALSENGATSTTASWMARRENSADLIGARDVLSLKDKDPVLAGVILDMSLTSTIATSLDIGKTILGSLGKISGIHQKRVEQAGFAV
;
A
#
# COMPACT_ATOMS: atom_id res chain seq x y z
N MET A 1 -62.63 -37.05 9.54
CA MET A 1 -61.17 -36.80 9.44
C MET A 1 -60.47 -37.66 10.50
N ASN A 2 -59.81 -38.73 10.08
CA ASN A 2 -59.39 -39.82 10.98
C ASN A 2 -58.24 -39.37 11.91
N ARG A 3 -58.46 -39.46 13.23
CA ARG A 3 -57.45 -39.18 14.29
C ARG A 3 -56.12 -39.93 14.07
N ARG A 4 -56.15 -41.08 13.39
CA ARG A 4 -54.97 -41.86 13.00
C ARG A 4 -54.07 -41.16 11.97
N HIS A 5 -54.64 -40.39 11.04
CA HIS A 5 -53.84 -39.61 10.09
C HIS A 5 -53.22 -38.36 10.73
N LEU A 6 -53.86 -37.80 11.75
CA LEU A 6 -53.31 -36.65 12.49
C LEU A 6 -52.08 -37.05 13.32
N LEU A 7 -52.09 -38.25 13.92
CA LEU A 7 -50.96 -38.79 14.68
C LEU A 7 -49.77 -39.19 13.79
N GLN A 8 -50.03 -39.69 12.57
CA GLN A 8 -48.96 -40.01 11.61
C GLN A 8 -48.26 -38.76 11.07
N LEU A 9 -48.98 -37.64 10.90
CA LEU A 9 -48.39 -36.36 10.51
C LEU A 9 -47.57 -35.69 11.65
N LEU A 10 -47.94 -35.92 12.91
CA LEU A 10 -47.20 -35.39 14.07
C LEU A 10 -45.87 -36.12 14.34
N ILE A 11 -45.79 -37.42 14.04
CA ILE A 11 -44.54 -38.20 14.22
C ILE A 11 -43.56 -37.98 13.05
N ALA A 12 -44.06 -37.68 11.84
CA ALA A 12 -43.22 -37.35 10.69
C ALA A 12 -42.53 -35.97 10.77
N GLY A 13 -42.99 -35.08 11.67
CA GLY A 13 -42.39 -33.74 11.86
C GLY A 13 -41.15 -33.70 12.77
N ILE A 14 -40.87 -34.77 13.53
CA ILE A 14 -39.78 -34.80 14.52
C ILE A 14 -38.48 -35.43 13.96
N ALA A 15 -38.53 -35.98 12.74
CA ALA A 15 -37.38 -36.62 12.09
C ALA A 15 -36.66 -35.71 11.06
N LEU A 16 -36.78 -34.38 11.17
CA LEU A 16 -35.86 -33.49 10.47
C LEU A 16 -34.56 -33.44 11.29
N PRO A 17 -33.45 -34.02 10.82
CA PRO A 17 -32.18 -33.87 11.51
C PRO A 17 -31.89 -32.37 11.61
N TRP A 18 -31.71 -31.86 12.82
CA TRP A 18 -31.12 -30.54 12.97
C TRP A 18 -29.86 -30.52 12.11
N PRO A 19 -29.67 -29.54 11.21
CA PRO A 19 -28.40 -29.40 10.54
C PRO A 19 -27.36 -29.17 11.63
N LEU A 20 -26.59 -30.21 11.94
CA LEU A 20 -25.35 -30.11 12.66
C LEU A 20 -24.43 -29.31 11.74
N TYR A 21 -24.44 -28.00 11.91
CA TYR A 21 -23.42 -27.13 11.34
C TYR A 21 -22.11 -27.47 12.03
N ALA A 22 -21.41 -28.47 11.50
CA ALA A 22 -20.01 -28.67 11.80
C ALA A 22 -19.25 -27.49 11.18
N SER A 23 -19.05 -26.42 11.96
CA SER A 23 -18.11 -25.37 11.60
C SER A 23 -16.72 -25.98 11.67
N ALA A 24 -16.11 -26.22 10.51
CA ALA A 24 -14.72 -26.62 10.46
C ALA A 24 -13.87 -25.53 11.15
N LYS A 25 -12.93 -25.94 12.00
CA LYS A 25 -12.00 -25.01 12.63
C LYS A 25 -11.21 -24.30 11.53
N GLU A 26 -11.09 -22.98 11.65
CA GLU A 26 -10.25 -22.20 10.75
C GLU A 26 -8.78 -22.55 10.98
N ARG A 27 -7.97 -22.49 9.94
CA ARG A 27 -6.57 -22.88 9.99
C ARG A 27 -5.70 -21.67 9.75
N ILE A 28 -4.71 -21.51 10.61
CA ILE A 28 -3.59 -20.61 10.38
C ILE A 28 -2.62 -21.39 9.50
N THR A 29 -2.65 -21.10 8.21
CA THR A 29 -1.92 -21.86 7.19
C THR A 29 -0.50 -21.37 7.03
N ASN A 30 -0.25 -20.10 7.33
CA ASN A 30 1.07 -19.49 7.25
C ASN A 30 1.20 -18.34 8.24
N ILE A 31 2.44 -18.02 8.60
CA ILE A 31 2.83 -16.90 9.44
C ILE A 31 4.03 -16.22 8.80
N ARG A 32 3.99 -14.89 8.73
CA ARG A 32 5.07 -14.08 8.20
C ARG A 32 5.31 -12.91 9.12
N ALA A 33 6.59 -12.63 9.40
CA ALA A 33 7.00 -11.43 10.10
C ALA A 33 7.88 -10.58 9.18
N TRP A 34 7.75 -9.27 9.31
CA TRP A 34 8.64 -8.30 8.69
C TRP A 34 8.82 -7.13 9.66
N HIS A 35 10.00 -6.53 9.68
CA HIS A 35 10.26 -5.34 10.48
C HIS A 35 11.13 -4.34 9.70
N ASP A 36 10.97 -3.07 10.02
CA ASP A 36 11.89 -1.98 9.69
C ASP A 36 12.43 -1.34 11.00
N GLU A 37 12.98 -0.12 10.92
CA GLU A 37 13.55 0.59 12.07
C GLU A 37 12.50 1.07 13.09
N GLU A 38 11.23 1.21 12.71
CA GLU A 38 10.17 1.79 13.55
C GLU A 38 9.03 0.81 13.86
N LYS A 39 8.78 -0.16 12.97
CA LYS A 39 7.59 -1.01 13.00
C LYS A 39 7.91 -2.47 12.67
N MET A 40 7.25 -3.36 13.41
CA MET A 40 7.16 -4.78 13.08
C MET A 40 5.72 -5.15 12.70
N ARG A 41 5.55 -5.87 11.60
CA ARG A 41 4.27 -6.41 11.14
C ARG A 41 4.33 -7.93 11.12
N LEU A 42 3.35 -8.55 11.78
CA LEU A 42 3.10 -9.98 11.78
C LEU A 42 1.80 -10.26 11.01
N VAL A 43 1.84 -11.18 10.06
CA VAL A 43 0.69 -11.55 9.22
C VAL A 43 0.43 -13.05 9.33
N LEU A 44 -0.80 -13.41 9.70
CA LEU A 44 -1.29 -14.78 9.73
C LEU A 44 -2.21 -15.00 8.52
N ASP A 45 -1.90 -15.98 7.68
CA ASP A 45 -2.79 -16.42 6.61
C ASP A 45 -3.82 -17.40 7.19
N LEU A 46 -5.10 -17.15 6.89
CA LEU A 46 -6.24 -17.85 7.45
C LEU A 46 -7.05 -18.53 6.33
N SER A 47 -7.60 -19.72 6.61
CA SER A 47 -8.55 -20.38 5.71
C SER A 47 -9.90 -19.66 5.61
N GLY A 48 -10.22 -18.81 6.59
CA GLY A 48 -11.53 -18.16 6.73
C GLY A 48 -11.49 -17.04 7.77
N PRO A 49 -12.60 -16.30 7.92
CA PRO A 49 -12.70 -15.26 8.94
C PRO A 49 -12.82 -15.91 10.32
N LEU A 50 -12.11 -15.38 11.31
CA LEU A 50 -12.20 -15.87 12.68
C LEU A 50 -12.29 -14.71 13.69
N PRO A 51 -13.04 -14.87 14.79
CA PRO A 51 -12.99 -13.94 15.91
C PRO A 51 -11.64 -14.03 16.62
N TYR A 52 -11.11 -12.89 17.06
CA TYR A 52 -9.88 -12.86 17.83
C TYR A 52 -9.88 -11.75 18.87
N ARG A 53 -9.02 -11.88 19.87
CA ARG A 53 -8.80 -10.86 20.90
C ARG A 53 -7.31 -10.63 21.10
N THR A 54 -6.96 -9.37 21.36
CA THR A 54 -5.59 -8.97 21.66
C THR A 54 -5.54 -8.26 23.00
N PHE A 55 -4.52 -8.54 23.80
CA PHE A 55 -4.24 -7.83 25.04
C PHE A 55 -2.78 -7.98 25.44
N GLU A 56 -2.28 -6.98 26.16
CA GLU A 56 -0.89 -6.96 26.63
C GLU A 56 -0.79 -7.46 28.07
N LEU A 57 0.33 -8.11 28.38
CA LEU A 57 0.70 -8.49 29.74
C LEU A 57 2.04 -7.86 30.11
N ASP A 58 2.14 -7.45 31.37
CA ASP A 58 3.38 -6.97 31.97
C ASP A 58 4.11 -8.09 32.72
N SER A 59 5.44 -7.95 32.87
CA SER A 59 6.30 -8.85 33.67
C SER A 59 6.26 -10.35 33.27
N PRO A 60 6.84 -10.77 32.14
CA PRO A 60 7.50 -9.99 31.09
C PRO A 60 6.50 -9.39 30.08
N LYS A 61 6.93 -8.33 29.35
CA LYS A 61 6.14 -7.67 28.30
C LYS A 61 5.75 -8.65 27.21
N ARG A 62 4.45 -8.83 26.99
CA ARG A 62 3.90 -9.80 26.03
C ARG A 62 2.66 -9.23 25.36
N LEU A 63 2.51 -9.51 24.07
CA LEU A 63 1.22 -9.39 23.37
C LEU A 63 0.61 -10.78 23.21
N ILE A 64 -0.62 -10.93 23.68
CA ILE A 64 -1.40 -12.16 23.56
C ILE A 64 -2.42 -11.99 22.44
N LEU A 65 -2.51 -13.01 21.57
CA LEU A 65 -3.52 -13.13 20.53
C LEU A 65 -4.30 -14.43 20.75
N ASP A 66 -5.56 -14.30 21.13
CA ASP A 66 -6.49 -15.42 21.23
C ASP A 66 -7.29 -15.51 19.94
N LEU A 67 -7.13 -16.64 19.24
CA LEU A 67 -7.74 -16.91 17.95
C LEU A 67 -8.82 -17.98 18.14
N ASP A 68 -10.08 -17.55 18.13
CA ASP A 68 -11.23 -18.43 18.39
C ASP A 68 -11.48 -19.35 17.21
N ASN A 69 -11.83 -20.60 17.50
CA ASN A 69 -12.07 -21.66 16.52
C ASN A 69 -10.91 -21.90 15.54
N ALA A 70 -9.69 -21.52 15.91
CA ALA A 70 -8.51 -21.61 15.05
C ALA A 70 -7.57 -22.78 15.42
N LEU A 71 -7.02 -23.45 14.41
CA LEU A 71 -5.92 -24.41 14.53
C LEU A 71 -4.64 -23.82 13.94
N PHE A 72 -3.54 -23.93 14.69
CA PHE A 72 -2.22 -23.55 14.19
C PHE A 72 -1.64 -24.67 13.32
N ASN A 73 -1.50 -24.43 12.02
CA ASN A 73 -0.96 -25.37 11.05
C ASN A 73 0.27 -24.83 10.31
N ALA A 74 0.78 -23.67 10.70
CA ALA A 74 1.96 -23.04 10.13
C ALA A 74 3.24 -23.50 10.87
N SER A 75 4.39 -23.35 10.22
CA SER A 75 5.70 -23.45 10.89
C SER A 75 6.10 -22.09 11.45
N LEU A 76 6.75 -22.08 12.62
CA LEU A 76 7.38 -20.87 13.18
C LEU A 76 8.85 -20.72 12.77
N ASP A 77 9.45 -21.74 12.18
CA ASP A 77 10.90 -21.82 11.97
C ASP A 77 11.41 -20.80 10.94
N ASP A 78 10.58 -20.43 9.96
CA ASP A 78 10.93 -19.47 8.91
C ASP A 78 10.64 -18.00 9.29
N VAL A 79 10.20 -17.75 10.52
CA VAL A 79 9.85 -16.40 10.99
C VAL A 79 11.12 -15.70 11.49
N GLN A 80 11.66 -14.79 10.70
CA GLN A 80 12.80 -13.96 11.10
C GLN A 80 12.38 -12.91 12.14
N LEU A 81 12.93 -13.04 13.35
CA LEU A 81 12.67 -12.15 14.49
C LEU A 81 13.90 -11.31 14.88
N ASP A 82 15.05 -11.55 14.23
CA ASP A 82 16.32 -10.89 14.56
C ASP A 82 16.21 -9.37 14.40
N GLY A 83 16.60 -8.62 15.44
CA GLY A 83 16.51 -7.15 15.42
C GLY A 83 15.09 -6.59 15.51
N SER A 84 14.09 -7.42 15.75
CA SER A 84 12.69 -6.99 15.87
C SER A 84 12.26 -6.75 17.34
N VAL A 85 11.08 -6.13 17.52
CA VAL A 85 10.49 -5.92 18.85
C VAL A 85 9.98 -7.22 19.50
N ILE A 86 9.80 -8.30 18.71
CA ILE A 86 9.38 -9.61 19.19
C ILE A 86 10.63 -10.46 19.44
N THR A 87 10.81 -10.90 20.69
CA THR A 87 11.93 -11.76 21.09
C THR A 87 11.66 -13.24 20.85
N SER A 88 10.40 -13.68 20.94
CA SER A 88 10.01 -15.05 20.61
C SER A 88 8.51 -15.16 20.40
N ILE A 89 8.10 -16.11 19.58
CA ILE A 89 6.70 -16.46 19.35
C ILE A 89 6.43 -17.85 19.94
N ARG A 90 5.32 -17.99 20.67
CA ARG A 90 4.82 -19.28 21.13
C ARG A 90 3.37 -19.45 20.75
N THR A 91 2.97 -20.68 20.45
CA THR A 91 1.58 -21.04 20.19
C THR A 91 1.17 -22.17 21.12
N GLY A 92 -0.11 -22.17 21.51
CA GLY A 92 -0.67 -23.19 22.39
C GLY A 92 -2.14 -23.39 22.11
N ILE A 93 -2.57 -24.65 22.11
CA ILE A 93 -3.98 -25.01 21.94
C ILE A 93 -4.72 -24.65 23.23
N GLN A 94 -5.87 -23.98 23.10
CA GLN A 94 -6.80 -23.68 24.18
C GLN A 94 -8.17 -24.33 23.91
N ALA A 95 -9.03 -24.37 24.92
CA ALA A 95 -10.37 -24.96 24.80
C ALA A 95 -11.19 -24.35 23.64
N GLN A 96 -11.03 -23.05 23.37
CA GLN A 96 -11.79 -22.32 22.36
C GLN A 96 -11.03 -22.08 21.04
N GLY A 97 -9.76 -22.47 20.92
CA GLY A 97 -8.96 -22.17 19.73
C GLY A 97 -7.45 -22.22 19.97
N THR A 98 -6.72 -21.28 19.37
CA THR A 98 -5.27 -21.18 19.51
C THR A 98 -4.91 -19.88 20.20
N ARG A 99 -4.08 -19.94 21.26
CA ARG A 99 -3.42 -18.77 21.83
C ARG A 99 -2.03 -18.63 21.23
N MET A 100 -1.73 -17.45 20.74
CA MET A 100 -0.41 -17.05 20.29
C MET A 100 0.14 -15.99 21.25
N VAL A 101 1.39 -16.16 21.66
CA VAL A 101 2.08 -15.31 22.64
C VAL A 101 3.33 -14.74 21.99
N LEU A 102 3.39 -13.43 21.86
CA LEU A 102 4.55 -12.69 21.38
C LEU A 102 5.27 -12.10 22.59
N ASN A 103 6.47 -12.59 22.90
CA ASN A 103 7.31 -11.95 23.92
C ASN A 103 7.95 -10.69 23.31
N LEU A 104 7.91 -9.57 24.03
CA LEU A 104 8.33 -8.27 23.52
C LEU A 104 9.62 -7.79 24.21
N ALA A 105 10.51 -7.17 23.44
CA ALA A 105 11.75 -6.57 23.93
C ALA A 105 11.52 -5.25 24.71
N GLY A 106 10.36 -4.60 24.51
CA GLY A 106 10.02 -3.33 25.12
C GLY A 106 8.55 -2.97 24.99
N THR A 107 8.21 -1.73 25.33
CA THR A 107 6.85 -1.21 25.19
C THR A 107 6.55 -0.90 23.73
N VAL A 108 5.43 -1.43 23.23
CA VAL A 108 4.98 -1.24 21.85
C VAL A 108 3.59 -0.60 21.82
N GLU A 109 3.22 -0.03 20.69
CA GLU A 109 1.84 0.22 20.33
C GLU A 109 1.37 -0.87 19.37
N ALA A 110 0.41 -1.68 19.80
CA ALA A 110 -0.12 -2.78 19.00
C ALA A 110 -1.45 -2.40 18.32
N THR A 111 -1.56 -2.62 17.01
CA THR A 111 -2.83 -2.54 16.28
C THR A 111 -3.05 -3.82 15.48
N SER A 112 -4.31 -4.25 15.35
CA SER A 112 -4.63 -5.50 14.65
C SER A 112 -5.94 -5.40 13.88
N PHE A 113 -6.00 -6.04 12.71
CA PHE A 113 -7.20 -6.07 11.87
C PHE A 113 -7.21 -7.27 10.93
N ILE A 114 -8.41 -7.69 10.51
CA ILE A 114 -8.60 -8.75 9.51
C ILE A 114 -8.78 -8.13 8.13
N LEU A 115 -8.07 -8.67 7.14
CA LEU A 115 -8.27 -8.40 5.73
C LEU A 115 -9.12 -9.52 5.11
N PRO A 116 -10.19 -9.19 4.36
CA PRO A 116 -10.95 -10.17 3.59
C PRO A 116 -10.13 -10.72 2.40
N PRO A 117 -10.62 -11.78 1.73
CA PRO A 117 -9.97 -12.34 0.55
C PRO A 117 -9.88 -11.32 -0.59
N GLY A 118 -8.76 -11.33 -1.31
CA GLY A 118 -8.48 -10.41 -2.42
C GLY A 118 -7.19 -10.79 -3.15
N ASP A 119 -7.11 -10.51 -4.44
CA ASP A 119 -5.91 -10.74 -5.29
C ASP A 119 -5.36 -12.18 -5.24
N GLY A 120 -6.25 -13.17 -5.24
CA GLY A 120 -5.89 -14.59 -5.17
C GLY A 120 -5.42 -15.06 -3.79
N ARG A 121 -5.57 -14.24 -2.74
CA ARG A 121 -5.20 -14.57 -1.35
C ARG A 121 -6.42 -14.71 -0.46
N GLY A 122 -6.32 -15.59 0.54
CA GLY A 122 -7.35 -15.84 1.53
C GLY A 122 -7.45 -14.75 2.60
N HIS A 123 -8.19 -15.05 3.67
CA HIS A 123 -8.30 -14.17 4.83
C HIS A 123 -6.95 -13.98 5.51
N ARG A 124 -6.69 -12.79 6.06
CA ARG A 124 -5.42 -12.48 6.74
C ARG A 124 -5.68 -11.73 8.03
N LEU A 125 -5.03 -12.13 9.12
CA LEU A 125 -4.96 -11.32 10.34
C LEU A 125 -3.60 -10.60 10.37
N VAL A 126 -3.65 -9.27 10.37
CA VAL A 126 -2.48 -8.39 10.43
C VAL A 126 -2.34 -7.82 11.83
N VAL A 127 -1.12 -7.85 12.37
CA VAL A 127 -0.77 -7.34 13.69
C VAL A 127 0.46 -6.45 13.54
N ASP A 128 0.30 -5.17 13.85
CA ASP A 128 1.30 -4.13 13.73
C ASP A 128 1.79 -3.73 15.12
N LEU A 129 3.11 -3.69 15.31
CA LEU A 129 3.77 -3.32 16.56
C LEU A 129 4.75 -2.18 16.27
N ILE A 130 4.57 -1.04 16.92
CA ILE A 130 5.47 0.11 16.81
C ILE A 130 6.18 0.31 18.15
N ALA A 131 7.51 0.35 18.18
CA ALA A 131 8.23 0.54 19.44
C ALA A 131 8.06 1.98 19.97
N LYS A 132 7.65 2.15 21.24
CA LYS A 132 7.50 3.49 21.85
C LYS A 132 8.83 4.13 22.27
N SER A 133 9.94 3.41 22.16
CA SER A 133 11.29 3.92 22.38
C SER A 133 12.28 3.14 21.50
N ALA A 134 13.21 3.84 20.86
CA ALA A 134 14.28 3.23 20.06
C ALA A 134 14.97 2.13 20.88
N MET A 135 14.97 0.91 20.35
CA MET A 135 15.62 -0.23 20.99
C MET A 135 17.14 0.03 21.02
N PRO A 136 17.83 -0.08 22.16
CA PRO A 136 19.28 -0.16 22.15
C PRO A 136 19.66 -1.52 21.53
N PRO A 137 20.51 -1.56 20.50
CA PRO A 137 20.95 -2.84 19.95
C PRO A 137 21.83 -3.55 20.99
N LEU A 138 21.34 -4.65 21.54
CA LEU A 138 22.15 -5.57 22.34
C LEU A 138 22.78 -6.60 21.39
N ASN A 139 24.10 -6.48 21.21
CA ASN A 139 25.02 -7.52 20.75
C ASN A 139 24.90 -7.99 19.28
N ALA A 140 24.96 -7.07 18.32
CA ALA A 140 25.61 -7.39 17.05
C ALA A 140 27.11 -6.99 17.16
N PRO A 141 28.07 -7.83 16.75
CA PRO A 141 29.42 -7.36 16.43
C PRO A 141 29.26 -6.16 15.49
N PRO A 142 30.09 -5.10 15.56
CA PRO A 142 29.93 -3.97 14.68
C PRO A 142 30.06 -4.50 13.26
N ALA A 143 28.92 -4.69 12.59
CA ALA A 143 28.87 -4.70 11.16
C ALA A 143 29.56 -3.40 10.81
N GLN A 144 30.75 -3.51 10.22
CA GLN A 144 31.44 -2.34 9.75
C GLN A 144 30.41 -1.62 8.91
N VAL A 145 29.93 -0.50 9.44
CA VAL A 145 29.15 0.48 8.71
C VAL A 145 30.11 0.81 7.59
N LYS A 146 29.93 0.15 6.44
CA LYS A 146 30.43 0.68 5.19
C LYS A 146 29.71 2.00 5.12
N ASP A 147 30.43 3.01 5.57
CA ASP A 147 30.22 4.42 5.39
C ASP A 147 29.03 4.59 4.44
N VAL A 148 27.84 4.88 4.99
CA VAL A 148 26.75 5.40 4.18
C VAL A 148 27.30 6.73 3.71
N ARG A 149 28.10 6.68 2.64
CA ARG A 149 28.45 7.85 1.86
C ARG A 149 27.11 8.51 1.67
N GLN A 150 27.00 9.75 2.15
CA GLN A 150 25.88 10.64 1.92
C GLN A 150 25.70 10.73 0.41
N ARG A 151 25.01 9.76 -0.19
CA ARG A 151 24.65 9.79 -1.60
C ARG A 151 23.53 10.81 -1.68
N ASP A 152 23.56 11.61 -2.73
CA ASP A 152 22.51 12.57 -2.96
C ASP A 152 21.16 11.85 -3.03
N ILE A 153 20.13 12.47 -2.46
CA ILE A 153 18.73 12.07 -2.62
C ILE A 153 18.34 12.36 -4.07
N VAL A 154 17.98 11.33 -4.81
CA VAL A 154 17.65 11.43 -6.22
C VAL A 154 16.16 11.66 -6.40
N VAL A 155 15.78 12.85 -6.88
CA VAL A 155 14.40 13.20 -7.20
C VAL A 155 14.21 13.16 -8.72
N VAL A 156 13.42 12.21 -9.19
CA VAL A 156 13.02 12.17 -10.60
C VAL A 156 11.75 12.97 -10.79
N ILE A 157 11.78 13.90 -11.74
CA ILE A 157 10.67 14.80 -12.02
C ILE A 157 10.16 14.48 -13.43
N ASP A 158 8.90 14.11 -13.50
CA ASP A 158 8.19 13.90 -14.74
C ASP A 158 7.38 15.14 -15.12
N ALA A 159 7.56 15.59 -16.36
CA ALA A 159 6.71 16.61 -16.95
C ALA A 159 5.63 15.90 -17.78
N GLY A 160 4.37 16.00 -17.36
CA GLY A 160 3.22 15.39 -18.03
C GLY A 160 3.21 15.62 -19.54
N HIS A 161 2.67 14.66 -20.30
CA HIS A 161 2.52 14.73 -21.77
C HIS A 161 3.84 14.95 -22.52
N GLY A 162 3.80 15.60 -23.69
CA GLY A 162 4.97 15.95 -24.51
C GLY A 162 4.85 15.49 -25.96
N GLY A 163 5.57 16.17 -26.86
CA GLY A 163 5.57 15.87 -28.30
C GLY A 163 4.16 15.96 -28.88
N LYS A 164 3.66 14.83 -29.40
CA LYS A 164 2.32 14.70 -30.00
C LYS A 164 1.17 14.85 -29.02
N ASP A 165 1.43 14.64 -27.73
CA ASP A 165 0.41 14.79 -26.69
C ASP A 165 0.54 16.20 -26.06
N PRO A 166 -0.40 17.12 -26.34
CA PRO A 166 -0.37 18.46 -25.77
C PRO A 166 -0.82 18.52 -24.30
N GLY A 167 -1.47 17.46 -23.79
CA GLY A 167 -2.26 17.52 -22.56
C GLY A 167 -3.48 18.42 -22.68
N ALA A 168 -3.93 18.98 -21.56
CA ALA A 168 -4.97 19.99 -21.54
C ALA A 168 -4.58 21.24 -22.38
N VAL A 169 -5.56 21.78 -23.10
CA VAL A 169 -5.41 23.02 -23.86
C VAL A 169 -6.30 24.09 -23.25
N GLY A 170 -5.68 25.17 -22.80
CA GLY A 170 -6.35 26.34 -22.22
C GLY A 170 -7.15 27.13 -23.25
N ALA A 171 -8.02 28.01 -22.76
CA ALA A 171 -8.91 28.80 -23.62
C ALA A 171 -8.17 29.73 -24.59
N LYS A 172 -6.93 30.13 -24.29
CA LYS A 172 -6.09 30.95 -25.17
C LYS A 172 -5.04 30.13 -25.92
N GLY A 173 -5.13 28.81 -25.90
CA GLY A 173 -4.22 27.89 -26.59
C GLY A 173 -2.98 27.50 -25.79
N GLU A 174 -2.93 27.80 -24.48
CA GLU A 174 -1.87 27.32 -23.59
C GLU A 174 -1.90 25.79 -23.55
N LYS A 175 -0.75 25.13 -23.70
CA LYS A 175 -0.66 23.67 -23.69
C LYS A 175 -0.03 23.21 -22.38
N GLU A 176 -0.69 22.28 -21.71
CA GLU A 176 -0.22 21.69 -20.47
C GLU A 176 1.23 21.19 -20.57
N LYS A 177 1.58 20.50 -21.65
CA LYS A 177 2.95 19.98 -21.86
C LYS A 177 4.06 21.03 -21.75
N VAL A 178 3.74 22.29 -22.10
CA VAL A 178 4.68 23.44 -22.07
C VAL A 178 4.79 23.96 -20.64
N VAL A 179 3.65 24.13 -19.97
CA VAL A 179 3.58 24.60 -18.58
C VAL A 179 4.25 23.59 -17.65
N ALA A 180 3.91 22.31 -17.76
CA ALA A 180 4.49 21.22 -16.98
C ALA A 180 6.02 21.16 -17.14
N LEU A 181 6.54 21.27 -18.37
CA LEU A 181 7.99 21.25 -18.62
C LEU A 181 8.69 22.48 -18.01
N ALA A 182 8.07 23.65 -18.08
CA ALA A 182 8.63 24.87 -17.49
C ALA A 182 8.71 24.77 -15.96
N ILE A 183 7.67 24.23 -15.31
CA ILE A 183 7.65 23.99 -13.86
C ILE A 183 8.69 22.93 -13.49
N ALA A 184 8.76 21.82 -14.23
CA ALA A 184 9.70 20.73 -13.96
C ALA A 184 11.16 21.20 -14.01
N ARG A 185 11.53 22.04 -15.00
CA ARG A 185 12.88 22.62 -15.09
C ARG A 185 13.21 23.54 -13.92
N GLN A 186 12.27 24.40 -13.52
CA GLN A 186 12.46 25.28 -12.36
C GLN A 186 12.59 24.48 -11.06
N LEU A 187 11.78 23.43 -10.89
CA LEU A 187 11.87 22.53 -9.74
C LEU A 187 13.22 21.80 -9.73
N ALA A 188 13.65 21.25 -10.86
CA ALA A 188 14.93 20.57 -10.98
C ALA A 188 16.10 21.49 -10.62
N GLN A 189 16.08 22.74 -11.11
CA GLN A 189 17.10 23.73 -10.77
C GLN A 189 17.11 24.03 -9.26
N LYS A 190 15.94 24.22 -8.64
CA LYS A 190 15.85 24.47 -7.19
C LYS A 190 16.35 23.28 -6.37
N ILE A 191 16.07 22.05 -6.78
CA ILE A 191 16.53 20.83 -6.11
C ILE A 191 18.04 20.66 -6.27
N ASN A 192 18.58 20.84 -7.48
CA ASN A 192 20.03 20.74 -7.73
C ASN A 192 20.85 21.80 -6.99
N ASN A 193 20.23 22.91 -6.56
CA ASN A 193 20.88 23.93 -5.74
C ASN A 193 20.91 23.56 -4.24
N GLN A 194 20.25 22.48 -3.81
CA GLN A 194 20.31 21.99 -2.44
C GLN A 194 21.43 20.97 -2.28
N LYS A 195 22.24 21.12 -1.23
CA LYS A 195 23.30 20.16 -0.91
C LYS A 195 22.68 18.80 -0.54
N GLY A 196 23.20 17.72 -1.11
CA GLY A 196 22.70 16.36 -0.84
C GLY A 196 21.48 15.96 -1.66
N PHE A 197 21.11 16.73 -2.70
CA PHE A 197 20.00 16.42 -3.59
C PHE A 197 20.43 16.46 -5.06
N LYS A 198 19.82 15.58 -5.86
CA LYS A 198 20.03 15.52 -7.31
C LYS A 198 18.69 15.34 -8.02
N ALA A 199 18.37 16.25 -8.93
CA ALA A 199 17.19 16.17 -9.76
C ALA A 199 17.50 15.54 -11.12
N GLN A 200 16.63 14.65 -11.58
CA GLN A 200 16.66 14.08 -12.93
C GLN A 200 15.31 14.26 -13.61
N LEU A 201 15.31 14.89 -14.78
CA LEU A 201 14.08 15.03 -15.57
C LEU A 201 13.82 13.75 -16.37
N VAL A 202 12.56 13.30 -16.43
CA VAL A 202 12.11 12.24 -17.36
C VAL A 202 12.25 12.70 -18.80
N ARG A 203 11.87 13.96 -19.08
CA ARG A 203 12.13 14.65 -20.35
C ARG A 203 12.61 16.07 -20.09
N ASN A 204 13.58 16.53 -20.88
CA ASN A 204 14.02 17.93 -20.88
C ASN A 204 13.74 18.64 -22.22
N THR A 205 12.96 18.03 -23.10
CA THR A 205 12.55 18.59 -24.40
C THR A 205 11.06 18.29 -24.63
N ASP A 206 10.51 18.85 -25.71
CA ASP A 206 9.14 18.57 -26.13
C ASP A 206 9.06 17.22 -26.87
N MET A 207 9.24 16.13 -26.13
CA MET A 207 9.16 14.76 -26.63
C MET A 207 8.09 13.95 -25.89
N PHE A 208 7.43 13.04 -26.61
CA PHE A 208 6.50 12.09 -26.01
C PHE A 208 7.26 10.91 -25.40
N ILE A 209 6.98 10.60 -24.13
CA ILE A 209 7.51 9.40 -23.44
C ILE A 209 6.31 8.59 -22.92
N PRO A 210 6.17 7.30 -23.29
CA PRO A 210 5.09 6.45 -22.78
C PRO A 210 5.11 6.33 -21.26
N LEU A 211 3.94 6.23 -20.61
CA LEU A 211 3.80 6.27 -19.15
C LEU A 211 4.68 5.23 -18.44
N ARG A 212 4.66 3.97 -18.89
CA ARG A 212 5.51 2.90 -18.35
C ARG A 212 7.01 3.23 -18.46
N LYS A 213 7.42 3.90 -19.55
CA LYS A 213 8.82 4.29 -19.76
C LYS A 213 9.27 5.36 -18.77
N ARG A 214 8.36 6.22 -18.30
CA ARG A 214 8.65 7.25 -17.29
C ARG A 214 9.02 6.62 -15.95
N VAL A 215 8.24 5.62 -15.53
CA VAL A 215 8.52 4.83 -14.31
C VAL A 215 9.83 4.05 -14.45
N GLU A 216 10.11 3.47 -15.61
CA GLU A 216 11.39 2.81 -15.88
C GLU A 216 12.59 3.76 -15.77
N ILE A 217 12.46 5.00 -16.26
CA ILE A 217 13.50 6.02 -16.12
C ILE A 217 13.75 6.32 -14.63
N ALA A 218 12.69 6.43 -13.84
CA ALA A 218 12.82 6.65 -12.39
C ALA A 218 13.58 5.51 -11.70
N ARG A 219 13.18 4.27 -11.98
CA ARG A 219 13.83 3.06 -11.45
C ARG A 219 15.30 2.97 -11.89
N LYS A 220 15.60 3.27 -13.17
CA LYS A 220 16.97 3.24 -13.70
C LYS A 220 17.90 4.23 -12.99
N HIS A 221 17.38 5.35 -12.51
CA HIS A 221 18.16 6.35 -11.78
C HIS A 221 18.19 6.09 -10.26
N ASN A 222 17.61 4.98 -9.78
CA ASN A 222 17.44 4.69 -8.36
C ASN A 222 16.81 5.88 -7.61
N ALA A 223 15.74 6.44 -8.18
CA ALA A 223 15.07 7.60 -7.60
C ALA A 223 14.51 7.28 -6.21
N ASP A 224 14.80 8.14 -5.25
CA ASP A 224 14.22 8.10 -3.91
C ASP A 224 12.82 8.76 -3.90
N THR A 225 12.55 9.65 -4.86
CA THR A 225 11.22 10.27 -5.03
C THR A 225 10.91 10.47 -6.51
N PHE A 226 9.68 10.21 -6.90
CA PHE A 226 9.14 10.49 -8.23
C PHE A 226 8.03 11.55 -8.11
N ILE A 227 8.13 12.63 -8.89
CA ILE A 227 7.16 13.72 -8.90
C ILE A 227 6.68 13.91 -10.33
N SER A 228 5.41 13.57 -10.61
CA SER A 228 4.77 13.94 -11.88
C SER A 228 4.09 15.30 -11.77
N ILE A 229 4.33 16.17 -12.75
CA ILE A 229 3.80 17.53 -12.81
C ILE A 229 2.83 17.63 -13.97
N HIS A 230 1.60 18.00 -13.65
CA HIS A 230 0.50 18.21 -14.59
C HIS A 230 -0.13 19.60 -14.40
N ALA A 231 -0.79 20.08 -15.44
CA ALA A 231 -1.61 21.28 -15.46
C ALA A 231 -2.95 20.95 -16.11
N ASP A 232 -3.63 19.97 -15.52
CA ASP A 232 -4.82 19.31 -16.02
C ASP A 232 -6.00 20.27 -16.24
N ALA A 233 -7.05 19.73 -16.86
CA ALA A 233 -8.36 20.38 -16.91
C ALA A 233 -9.42 19.54 -16.19
N ALA A 234 -10.32 20.20 -15.47
CA ALA A 234 -11.46 19.56 -14.84
C ALA A 234 -12.71 19.61 -15.74
N PRO A 235 -13.70 18.70 -15.58
CA PRO A 235 -14.93 18.70 -16.37
C PRO A 235 -15.75 20.00 -16.26
N ARG A 236 -15.65 20.69 -15.13
CA ARG A 236 -16.31 21.98 -14.89
C ARG A 236 -15.31 23.11 -15.00
N LYS A 237 -15.62 24.12 -15.82
CA LYS A 237 -14.79 25.33 -15.99
C LYS A 237 -14.62 26.17 -14.71
N SER A 238 -15.51 25.99 -13.72
CA SER A 238 -15.42 26.65 -12.42
C SER A 238 -14.42 25.99 -11.46
N ALA A 239 -13.99 24.75 -11.74
CA ALA A 239 -12.98 24.08 -10.94
C ALA A 239 -11.61 24.71 -11.21
N SER A 240 -10.96 25.16 -10.13
CA SER A 240 -9.65 25.78 -10.16
C SER A 240 -8.91 25.51 -8.86
N GLY A 241 -7.60 25.73 -8.87
CA GLY A 241 -6.73 25.56 -7.72
C GLY A 241 -5.79 24.36 -7.83
N ALA A 242 -4.75 24.35 -7.01
CA ALA A 242 -3.79 23.27 -6.95
C ALA A 242 -4.39 22.00 -6.33
N SER A 243 -3.90 20.84 -6.75
CA SER A 243 -4.25 19.55 -6.15
C SER A 243 -3.05 18.62 -6.21
N VAL A 244 -3.00 17.67 -5.27
CA VAL A 244 -1.93 16.68 -5.16
C VAL A 244 -2.57 15.30 -5.06
N PHE A 245 -2.04 14.35 -5.81
CA PHE A 245 -2.51 12.97 -5.86
C PHE A 245 -1.39 12.00 -5.47
N ALA A 246 -1.78 10.86 -4.92
CA ALA A 246 -0.92 9.70 -4.73
C ALA A 246 -1.59 8.45 -5.32
N LEU A 247 -0.81 7.37 -5.47
CA LEU A 247 -1.33 6.10 -5.97
C LEU A 247 -2.38 5.49 -5.00
N SER A 248 -3.42 4.87 -5.56
CA SER A 248 -4.29 3.92 -4.84
C SER A 248 -4.53 2.67 -5.67
N GLU A 249 -4.37 1.51 -5.02
CA GLU A 249 -4.67 0.19 -5.59
C GLU A 249 -6.11 -0.26 -5.32
N ASN A 250 -6.75 0.31 -4.29
CA ASN A 250 -8.09 -0.12 -3.81
C ASN A 250 -9.22 0.83 -4.25
N GLY A 251 -8.98 1.67 -5.25
CA GLY A 251 -9.95 2.60 -5.81
C GLY A 251 -9.71 4.06 -5.46
N ALA A 252 -10.38 4.95 -6.18
CA ALA A 252 -10.15 6.39 -6.07
C ALA A 252 -10.89 7.02 -4.88
N THR A 253 -10.27 8.02 -4.25
CA THR A 253 -10.83 8.74 -3.08
C THR A 253 -11.96 9.71 -3.43
N SER A 254 -12.14 10.00 -4.72
CA SER A 254 -13.23 10.81 -5.26
C SER A 254 -13.50 10.46 -6.73
N THR A 255 -14.69 10.81 -7.21
CA THR A 255 -15.06 10.67 -8.63
C THR A 255 -14.17 11.53 -9.53
N THR A 256 -13.77 12.71 -9.06
CA THR A 256 -12.80 13.59 -9.73
C THR A 256 -11.44 12.93 -9.85
N ALA A 257 -10.89 12.36 -8.76
CA ALA A 257 -9.61 11.64 -8.79
C ALA A 257 -9.67 10.44 -9.75
N SER A 258 -10.78 9.68 -9.73
CA SER A 258 -11.03 8.56 -10.64
C SER A 258 -11.06 8.99 -12.11
N TRP A 259 -11.72 10.12 -12.40
CA TRP A 259 -11.80 10.66 -13.75
C TRP A 259 -10.45 11.17 -14.25
N MET A 260 -9.67 11.86 -13.40
CA MET A 260 -8.33 12.33 -13.77
C MET A 260 -7.38 11.16 -14.02
N ALA A 261 -7.35 10.14 -13.15
CA ALA A 261 -6.52 8.96 -13.41
C ALA A 261 -6.85 8.27 -14.74
N ARG A 262 -8.14 8.13 -15.08
CA ARG A 262 -8.55 7.59 -16.38
C ARG A 262 -8.08 8.44 -17.56
N ARG A 263 -8.16 9.76 -17.42
CA ARG A 263 -7.71 10.70 -18.46
C ARG A 263 -6.20 10.63 -18.65
N GLU A 264 -5.43 10.71 -17.56
CA GLU A 264 -3.97 10.69 -17.62
C GLU A 264 -3.44 9.33 -18.12
N ASN A 265 -4.06 8.23 -17.71
CA ASN A 265 -3.70 6.89 -18.20
C ASN A 265 -4.01 6.69 -19.70
N SER A 266 -4.82 7.57 -20.32
CA SER A 266 -5.13 7.51 -21.75
C SER A 266 -4.10 8.23 -22.64
N ALA A 267 -3.11 8.91 -22.05
CA ALA A 267 -2.05 9.60 -22.79
C ALA A 267 -1.28 8.66 -23.75
N ASP A 268 -1.07 7.40 -23.33
CA ASP A 268 -0.44 6.38 -24.17
C ASP A 268 -1.29 6.01 -25.39
N LEU A 269 -2.62 6.06 -25.31
CA LEU A 269 -3.52 5.76 -26.44
C LEU A 269 -3.46 6.84 -27.53
N ILE A 270 -3.28 8.11 -27.13
CA ILE A 270 -3.04 9.23 -28.05
C ILE A 270 -1.70 9.03 -28.76
N GLY A 271 -0.73 8.43 -28.07
CA GLY A 271 0.56 8.02 -28.63
C GLY A 271 0.53 6.74 -29.46
N ALA A 272 -0.42 5.84 -29.23
CA ALA A 272 -0.44 4.49 -29.78
C ALA A 272 -0.94 4.35 -31.22
N ARG A 273 -1.23 5.46 -31.93
CA ARG A 273 -1.60 5.40 -33.37
C ARG A 273 -0.54 4.73 -34.27
N ASP A 274 0.67 4.43 -33.77
CA ASP A 274 1.76 3.76 -34.50
C ASP A 274 2.49 2.63 -33.74
N VAL A 275 1.98 2.12 -32.59
CA VAL A 275 2.70 1.08 -31.82
C VAL A 275 1.81 -0.14 -31.57
N LEU A 276 1.43 -0.81 -32.65
CA LEU A 276 0.98 -2.20 -32.61
C LEU A 276 2.21 -3.10 -32.52
N SER A 277 2.45 -3.61 -31.33
CA SER A 277 3.03 -4.92 -31.01
C SER A 277 3.78 -4.77 -29.70
N LEU A 278 3.38 -5.55 -28.70
CA LEU A 278 4.28 -6.49 -28.02
C LEU A 278 3.42 -7.33 -27.07
N LYS A 279 3.28 -8.58 -27.48
CA LYS A 279 2.66 -9.69 -26.78
C LYS A 279 3.69 -10.29 -25.81
N ASP A 280 3.17 -10.91 -24.75
CA ASP A 280 3.83 -11.85 -23.83
C ASP A 280 4.75 -11.18 -22.78
N LYS A 281 4.74 -11.48 -21.47
CA LYS A 281 4.45 -12.69 -20.68
C LYS A 281 4.11 -12.34 -19.22
N ASP A 282 3.42 -13.22 -18.50
CA ASP A 282 3.37 -13.29 -17.03
C ASP A 282 3.74 -14.75 -16.63
N PRO A 283 4.33 -15.02 -15.45
CA PRO A 283 3.47 -15.24 -14.29
C PRO A 283 4.04 -14.73 -12.95
N VAL A 284 3.17 -14.08 -12.17
CA VAL A 284 2.82 -14.37 -10.76
C VAL A 284 3.88 -15.17 -9.98
N LEU A 285 4.77 -14.45 -9.28
CA LEU A 285 5.51 -14.85 -8.06
C LEU A 285 6.34 -13.66 -7.53
N ALA A 286 5.67 -12.57 -7.13
CA ALA A 286 6.28 -11.40 -6.48
C ALA A 286 5.36 -10.68 -5.48
N GLY A 287 4.19 -11.24 -5.17
CA GLY A 287 3.08 -10.45 -4.64
C GLY A 287 3.29 -9.85 -3.24
N VAL A 288 3.90 -10.54 -2.26
CA VAL A 288 3.91 -10.03 -0.87
C VAL A 288 4.99 -8.95 -0.64
N ILE A 289 6.19 -9.12 -1.23
CA ILE A 289 7.26 -8.12 -1.18
C ILE A 289 6.87 -6.87 -1.99
N LEU A 290 6.17 -7.07 -3.12
CA LEU A 290 5.65 -5.96 -3.93
C LEU A 290 4.54 -5.19 -3.21
N ASP A 291 3.53 -5.87 -2.66
CA ASP A 291 2.37 -5.20 -2.00
C ASP A 291 2.78 -4.41 -0.75
N MET A 292 3.78 -4.87 0.02
CA MET A 292 4.29 -4.14 1.20
C MET A 292 5.19 -2.97 0.82
N SER A 293 6.10 -3.16 -0.13
CA SER A 293 6.91 -2.06 -0.68
C SER A 293 6.00 -0.98 -1.27
N LEU A 294 4.92 -1.36 -1.94
CA LEU A 294 3.93 -0.44 -2.48
C LEU A 294 3.13 0.26 -1.39
N THR A 295 2.65 -0.45 -0.37
CA THR A 295 1.90 0.17 0.74
C THR A 295 2.74 1.21 1.49
N SER A 296 4.00 0.91 1.83
CA SER A 296 4.92 1.87 2.47
C SER A 296 5.25 3.04 1.54
N THR A 297 5.46 2.76 0.25
CA THR A 297 5.64 3.80 -0.77
C THR A 297 4.42 4.73 -0.85
N ILE A 298 3.20 4.19 -0.81
CA ILE A 298 1.95 4.96 -0.83
C ILE A 298 1.83 5.82 0.43
N ALA A 299 2.10 5.26 1.63
CA ALA A 299 2.07 6.03 2.87
C ALA A 299 3.07 7.19 2.86
N THR A 300 4.31 6.94 2.45
CA THR A 300 5.35 7.96 2.27
C THR A 300 4.93 9.00 1.24
N SER A 301 4.34 8.57 0.12
CA SER A 301 3.82 9.47 -0.93
C SER A 301 2.70 10.37 -0.41
N LEU A 302 1.82 9.85 0.46
CA LEU A 302 0.76 10.63 1.09
C LEU A 302 1.33 11.70 2.03
N ASP A 303 2.36 11.39 2.80
CA ASP A 303 2.96 12.35 3.74
C ASP A 303 3.78 13.45 3.04
N ILE A 304 4.55 13.08 2.01
CA ILE A 304 5.18 14.06 1.10
C ILE A 304 4.09 14.90 0.43
N GLY A 305 3.03 14.27 -0.07
CA GLY A 305 1.92 14.95 -0.73
C GLY A 305 1.20 15.96 0.18
N LYS A 306 1.00 15.64 1.47
CA LYS A 306 0.40 16.56 2.46
C LYS A 306 1.29 17.79 2.66
N THR A 307 2.60 17.59 2.74
CA THR A 307 3.58 18.67 2.90
C THR A 307 3.60 19.61 1.68
N ILE A 308 3.57 19.02 0.47
CA ILE A 308 3.47 19.77 -0.79
C ILE A 308 2.14 20.55 -0.84
N LEU A 309 1.02 19.90 -0.56
CA LEU A 309 -0.31 20.51 -0.60
C LEU A 309 -0.43 21.69 0.37
N GLY A 310 0.06 21.52 1.60
CA GLY A 310 0.09 22.58 2.61
C GLY A 310 0.96 23.78 2.19
N SER A 311 2.04 23.53 1.43
CA SER A 311 2.89 24.59 0.89
C SER A 311 2.22 25.31 -0.30
N LEU A 312 1.57 24.55 -1.19
CA LEU A 312 0.80 25.10 -2.32
C LEU A 312 -0.37 25.97 -1.85
N GLY A 313 -1.04 25.59 -0.76
CA GLY A 313 -2.13 26.36 -0.16
C GLY A 313 -1.76 27.76 0.33
N LYS A 314 -0.48 28.03 0.53
CA LYS A 314 0.01 29.37 0.91
C LYS A 314 0.18 30.31 -0.28
N ILE A 315 0.25 29.76 -1.50
CA ILE A 315 0.57 30.52 -2.72
C ILE A 315 -0.57 30.51 -3.75
N SER A 316 -1.47 29.54 -3.70
CA SER A 316 -2.64 29.46 -4.59
C SER A 316 -3.85 28.87 -3.88
N GLY A 317 -5.03 29.08 -4.45
CA GLY A 317 -6.22 28.36 -4.01
C GLY A 317 -6.04 26.85 -4.20
N ILE A 318 -6.53 26.05 -3.26
CA ILE A 318 -6.48 24.58 -3.35
C ILE A 318 -7.82 24.06 -3.86
N HIS A 319 -7.81 23.20 -4.88
CA HIS A 319 -9.02 22.55 -5.38
C HIS A 319 -9.55 21.48 -4.40
N GLN A 320 -8.64 20.69 -3.81
CA GLN A 320 -8.95 19.64 -2.84
C GLN A 320 -8.17 19.85 -1.54
N LYS A 321 -8.88 19.93 -0.40
CA LYS A 321 -8.27 20.22 0.91
C LYS A 321 -7.37 19.08 1.45
N ARG A 322 -7.37 17.92 0.79
CA ARG A 322 -6.58 16.74 1.15
C ARG A 322 -5.88 16.17 -0.07
N VAL A 323 -4.83 15.39 0.16
CA VAL A 323 -4.24 14.56 -0.89
C VAL A 323 -5.26 13.52 -1.31
N GLU A 324 -5.56 13.47 -2.60
CA GLU A 324 -6.46 12.50 -3.18
C GLU A 324 -5.65 11.28 -3.67
N GLN A 325 -6.31 10.15 -3.90
CA GLN A 325 -5.68 8.98 -4.48
C GLN A 325 -6.52 8.40 -5.61
N ALA A 326 -5.84 7.87 -6.62
CA ALA A 326 -6.44 7.08 -7.68
C ALA A 326 -5.36 6.21 -8.36
N GLY A 327 -5.78 5.31 -9.24
CA GLY A 327 -4.87 4.41 -9.98
C GLY A 327 -4.16 5.10 -11.14
N PHE A 328 -3.32 6.11 -10.86
CA PHE A 328 -2.45 6.72 -11.86
C PHE A 328 -1.33 5.74 -12.26
N ALA A 329 -0.99 5.69 -13.55
CA ALA A 329 0.09 4.83 -14.05
C ALA A 329 1.50 5.39 -13.76
N VAL A 330 1.59 6.67 -13.38
CA VAL A 330 2.81 7.42 -13.03
C VAL A 330 2.63 8.10 -11.67
#